data_AF-A0A7J4QP22-F1
#
_entry.id   AF-A0A7J4QP22-F1
#
_cell.length_a   1.000
_cell.length_b   1.000
_cell.length_c   1.000
_cell.angle_alpha   90.00
_cell.angle_beta   90.00
_cell.angle_gamma   90.00
#
_symmetry.space_group_name_H-M   'P 1'
#
loop_
_entity.id
_entity.type
_entity.pdbx_description
1 polymer ?
#
loop_
_entity_poly.entity_id
_entity_poly.type
_entity_poly.pdbx_seq_one_letter_code
_entity_poly.pdbx_strand_id
1 'polypeptide(L)'
;MSLAPTDYDYGVPANYTFATEITCANDEARAMFVEGYGHMLNYNHEQAIACFSKVAELDDTCAMAWWGIAYCVSSNYNWAPGLGSGHDSIQTAVSLKDGCTELEQDLIDALAQRHSAEARDAADPSVLNMGNSPELNVAFAEAMAPLYEKYSGNLDVTAIYVEALMNLKAWQLWDKNTATGEITPADDNTLLLVK
;
A
#
# COMPACT_ATOMS: atom_id res chain seq x y z
N MET A 1 -1.16 28.73 -15.57
CA MET A 1 0.01 28.21 -16.30
C MET A 1 0.34 26.89 -15.63
N SER A 2 0.00 25.76 -16.25
CA SER A 2 0.27 24.43 -15.66
C SER A 2 1.77 24.15 -15.82
N LEU A 3 2.44 23.81 -14.72
CA LEU A 3 3.83 23.34 -14.73
C LEU A 3 3.92 21.83 -14.99
N ALA A 4 2.78 21.16 -15.22
CA ALA A 4 2.78 19.74 -15.56
C ALA A 4 3.41 19.57 -16.96
N PRO A 5 4.47 18.74 -17.09
CA PRO A 5 5.06 18.45 -18.38
C PRO A 5 4.00 17.85 -19.32
N THR A 6 3.80 18.47 -20.48
CA THR A 6 2.78 18.02 -21.47
C THR A 6 3.19 16.76 -22.22
N ASP A 7 4.48 16.42 -22.17
CA ASP A 7 5.10 15.38 -22.98
C ASP A 7 5.78 14.32 -22.10
N TYR A 8 5.37 14.20 -20.84
CA TYR A 8 5.90 13.17 -19.95
C TYR A 8 5.35 11.80 -20.37
N ASP A 9 6.25 10.89 -20.75
CA ASP A 9 5.90 9.50 -21.02
C ASP A 9 5.62 8.78 -19.69
N TYR A 10 4.34 8.63 -19.36
CA TYR A 10 3.88 7.89 -18.19
C TYR A 10 4.00 6.36 -18.37
N GLY A 11 4.58 5.90 -19.48
CA GLY A 11 4.69 4.49 -19.82
C GLY A 11 3.41 3.94 -20.46
N VAL A 12 3.30 2.62 -20.51
CA VAL A 12 2.13 1.95 -21.08
C VAL A 12 0.92 2.16 -20.16
N PRO A 13 -0.21 2.72 -20.62
CA PRO A 13 -1.37 2.97 -19.77
C PRO A 13 -1.87 1.74 -19.00
N ALA A 14 -1.77 0.56 -19.62
CA ALA A 14 -2.07 -0.74 -19.01
C ALA A 14 -1.25 -1.06 -17.75
N ASN A 15 -0.14 -0.35 -17.50
CA ASN A 15 0.74 -0.59 -16.35
C ASN A 15 0.29 0.13 -15.08
N TYR A 16 -0.74 0.99 -15.14
CA TYR A 16 -1.30 1.71 -14.00
C TYR A 16 -2.85 1.73 -14.04
N THR A 17 -3.45 0.75 -14.72
CA THR A 17 -4.90 0.71 -14.94
C THR A 17 -5.70 0.49 -13.68
N PHE A 18 -5.15 -0.17 -12.65
CA PHE A 18 -5.89 -0.47 -11.42
C PHE A 18 -6.58 0.77 -10.85
N ALA A 19 -5.84 1.88 -10.73
CA ALA A 19 -6.38 3.11 -10.15
C ALA A 19 -7.51 3.72 -10.99
N THR A 20 -7.58 3.41 -12.28
CA THR A 20 -8.63 3.88 -13.19
C THR A 20 -9.83 2.95 -13.27
N GLU A 21 -9.76 1.75 -12.69
CA GLU A 21 -10.79 0.71 -12.80
C GLU A 21 -11.51 0.42 -11.48
N ILE A 22 -11.19 1.14 -10.40
CA ILE A 22 -11.83 0.95 -9.11
C ILE A 22 -13.36 1.10 -9.16
N THR A 23 -14.02 0.39 -8.25
CA THR A 23 -15.45 0.47 -8.00
C THR A 23 -15.74 1.74 -7.21
N CYS A 24 -16.34 2.73 -7.89
CA CYS A 24 -16.76 3.99 -7.29
C CYS A 24 -17.98 4.59 -8.02
N ALA A 25 -18.70 5.48 -7.34
CA ALA A 25 -19.99 6.02 -7.76
C ALA A 25 -19.91 6.96 -8.98
N ASN A 26 -18.78 7.65 -9.19
CA ASN A 26 -18.64 8.65 -10.25
C ASN A 26 -17.18 8.91 -10.67
N ASP A 27 -17.02 9.63 -11.79
CA ASP A 27 -15.72 9.96 -12.39
C ASP A 27 -14.88 10.93 -11.55
N GLU A 28 -15.51 11.78 -10.73
CA GLU A 28 -14.80 12.72 -9.85
C GLU A 28 -14.08 11.97 -8.73
N ALA A 29 -14.77 11.02 -8.09
CA ALA A 29 -14.19 10.10 -7.10
C ALA A 29 -13.05 9.28 -7.71
N ARG A 30 -13.23 8.78 -8.94
CA ARG A 30 -12.19 8.03 -9.68
C ARG A 30 -10.95 8.89 -9.96
N ALA A 31 -11.13 10.12 -10.44
CA ALA A 31 -10.03 11.04 -10.71
C ALA A 31 -9.23 11.36 -9.44
N MET A 32 -9.93 11.60 -8.32
CA MET A 32 -9.30 11.83 -7.02
C MET A 32 -8.56 10.60 -6.49
N PHE A 33 -9.10 9.39 -6.73
CA PHE A 33 -8.40 8.15 -6.39
C PHE A 33 -7.10 7.99 -7.18
N VAL A 34 -7.12 8.26 -8.48
CA VAL A 34 -5.93 8.21 -9.34
C VAL A 34 -4.85 9.17 -8.83
N GLU A 35 -5.22 10.39 -8.41
CA GLU A 35 -4.29 11.35 -7.81
C GLU A 35 -3.70 10.82 -6.48
N GLY A 36 -4.56 10.29 -5.60
CA GLY A 36 -4.13 9.68 -4.35
C GLY A 36 -3.19 8.49 -4.54
N TYR A 37 -3.49 7.61 -5.51
CA TYR A 37 -2.66 6.47 -5.87
C TYR A 37 -1.28 6.90 -6.38
N GLY A 38 -1.23 7.95 -7.22
CA GLY A 38 0.04 8.54 -7.66
C GLY A 38 0.88 9.09 -6.50
N HIS A 39 0.26 9.72 -5.50
CA HIS A 39 0.96 10.17 -4.30
C HIS A 39 1.44 9.01 -3.42
N MET A 40 0.63 7.95 -3.28
CA MET A 40 0.98 6.73 -2.55
C MET A 40 2.23 6.07 -3.14
N LEU A 41 2.28 5.87 -4.46
CA LEU A 41 3.43 5.25 -5.15
C LEU A 41 4.73 6.06 -5.01
N ASN A 42 4.62 7.38 -4.83
CA ASN A 42 5.76 8.28 -4.63
C ASN A 42 6.10 8.52 -3.15
N TYR A 43 5.53 7.74 -2.22
CA TYR A 43 5.71 7.87 -0.77
C TYR A 43 5.31 9.24 -0.19
N ASN A 44 4.42 9.99 -0.86
CA ASN A 44 3.79 11.19 -0.31
C ASN A 44 2.46 10.81 0.37
N HIS A 45 2.57 10.08 1.47
CA HIS A 45 1.42 9.42 2.11
C HIS A 45 0.42 10.40 2.71
N GLU A 46 0.85 11.53 3.28
CA GLU A 46 -0.06 12.54 3.82
C GLU A 46 -0.97 13.13 2.74
N GLN A 47 -0.41 13.44 1.56
CA GLN A 47 -1.20 13.93 0.44
C GLN A 47 -2.10 12.83 -0.14
N ALA A 48 -1.61 11.59 -0.21
CA ALA A 48 -2.43 10.45 -0.63
C ALA A 48 -3.64 10.25 0.29
N ILE A 49 -3.44 10.32 1.62
CA ILE A 49 -4.53 10.26 2.61
C ILE A 49 -5.55 11.37 2.38
N ALA A 50 -5.10 12.60 2.09
CA ALA A 50 -6.01 13.71 1.79
C ALA A 50 -6.86 13.43 0.54
N CYS A 51 -6.27 12.90 -0.53
CA CYS A 51 -6.98 12.49 -1.73
C CYS A 51 -7.98 11.37 -1.44
N PHE A 52 -7.56 10.28 -0.78
CA PHE A 52 -8.47 9.17 -0.46
C PHE A 52 -9.59 9.57 0.50
N SER A 53 -9.33 10.45 1.47
CA SER A 53 -10.37 11.05 2.30
C SER A 53 -11.38 11.82 1.45
N LYS A 54 -10.91 12.54 0.43
CA LYS A 54 -11.79 13.24 -0.51
C LYS A 54 -12.61 12.28 -1.37
N VAL A 55 -12.05 11.13 -1.77
CA VAL A 55 -12.83 10.06 -2.43
C VAL A 55 -13.97 9.60 -1.52
N ALA A 56 -13.70 9.33 -0.23
CA ALA A 56 -14.72 8.90 0.73
C ALA A 56 -15.81 9.97 0.99
N GLU A 57 -15.50 11.26 0.82
CA GLU A 57 -16.51 12.34 0.84
C GLU A 57 -17.39 12.36 -0.41
N LEU A 58 -16.83 12.03 -1.57
CA LEU A 58 -17.53 12.03 -2.87
C LEU A 58 -18.34 10.75 -3.09
N ASP A 59 -17.90 9.65 -2.49
CA ASP A 59 -18.50 8.33 -2.53
C ASP A 59 -18.22 7.60 -1.20
N ASP A 60 -19.20 7.65 -0.31
CA ASP A 60 -19.12 7.03 1.02
C ASP A 60 -19.16 5.49 0.96
N THR A 61 -19.44 4.91 -0.21
CA THR A 61 -19.43 3.46 -0.46
C THR A 61 -18.14 2.96 -1.10
N CYS A 62 -17.20 3.85 -1.45
CA CYS A 62 -15.93 3.47 -2.08
C CYS A 62 -15.01 2.75 -1.08
N ALA A 63 -14.98 1.42 -1.11
CA ALA A 63 -14.12 0.62 -0.24
C ALA A 63 -12.63 0.93 -0.44
N MET A 64 -12.21 1.21 -1.68
CA MET A 64 -10.81 1.48 -2.02
C MET A 64 -10.30 2.81 -1.47
N ALA A 65 -11.17 3.80 -1.23
CA ALA A 65 -10.80 5.01 -0.51
C ALA A 65 -10.27 4.69 0.89
N TRP A 66 -11.00 3.85 1.61
CA TRP A 66 -10.65 3.42 2.97
C TRP A 66 -9.43 2.49 2.99
N TRP A 67 -9.30 1.62 1.99
CA TRP A 67 -8.09 0.82 1.77
C TRP A 67 -6.85 1.71 1.59
N GLY A 68 -6.95 2.75 0.74
CA GLY A 68 -5.85 3.68 0.48
C GLY A 68 -5.42 4.47 1.72
N ILE A 69 -6.39 4.91 2.53
CA ILE A 69 -6.12 5.54 3.83
C ILE A 69 -5.37 4.57 4.74
N ALA A 70 -5.87 3.35 4.92
CA ALA A 70 -5.24 2.33 5.76
C ALA A 70 -3.79 2.06 5.32
N TYR A 71 -3.58 1.87 4.02
CA TYR A 71 -2.26 1.63 3.44
C TYR A 71 -1.30 2.78 3.75
N CYS A 72 -1.72 4.02 3.50
CA CYS A 72 -0.84 5.19 3.64
C CYS A 72 -0.51 5.54 5.10
N VAL A 73 -1.41 5.28 6.05
CA VAL A 73 -1.10 5.49 7.48
C VAL A 73 -0.21 4.38 8.07
N SER A 74 -0.15 3.21 7.43
CA SER A 74 0.66 2.08 7.87
C SER A 74 2.16 2.37 7.83
N SER A 75 2.94 1.46 8.42
CA SER A 75 4.38 1.38 8.18
C SER A 75 4.71 1.37 6.69
N ASN A 76 5.80 2.04 6.30
CA ASN A 76 6.34 1.96 4.94
C ASN A 76 7.88 1.94 4.98
N TYR A 77 8.49 1.71 3.82
CA TYR A 77 9.93 1.53 3.71
C TYR A 77 10.73 2.71 4.28
N ASN A 78 10.23 3.94 4.09
CA ASN A 78 10.89 5.16 4.55
C ASN A 78 10.53 5.52 6.00
N TRP A 79 9.44 4.98 6.54
CA TRP A 79 8.96 5.30 7.89
C TRP A 79 8.31 4.08 8.55
N ALA A 80 9.15 3.24 9.16
CA ALA A 80 8.73 1.98 9.79
C ALA A 80 7.67 2.15 10.91
N PRO A 81 7.64 3.21 11.74
CA PRO A 81 6.55 3.40 12.69
C PRO A 81 5.16 3.54 12.07
N GLY A 82 5.08 4.07 10.84
CA GLY A 82 3.83 4.52 10.24
C GLY A 82 3.34 5.87 10.77
N LEU A 83 2.22 6.35 10.25
CA LEU A 83 1.51 7.56 10.68
C LEU A 83 0.33 7.24 11.60
N GLY A 84 -0.11 5.98 11.65
CA GLY A 84 -1.24 5.50 12.42
C GLY A 84 -1.47 4.01 12.24
N SER A 85 -2.49 3.48 12.92
CA SER A 85 -2.72 2.02 12.92
C SER A 85 -3.40 1.53 11.65
N GLY A 86 -4.18 2.34 10.94
CA GLY A 86 -4.93 1.92 9.74
C GLY A 86 -6.10 0.97 10.00
N HIS A 87 -6.22 0.39 11.20
CA HIS A 87 -7.24 -0.60 11.55
C HIS A 87 -8.67 -0.12 11.28
N ASP A 88 -9.07 1.06 11.76
CA ASP A 88 -10.46 1.52 11.60
C ASP A 88 -10.80 1.79 10.11
N SER A 89 -9.83 2.30 9.33
CA SER A 89 -10.00 2.50 7.90
C SER A 89 -10.13 1.17 7.16
N ILE A 90 -9.27 0.18 7.43
CA ILE A 90 -9.37 -1.11 6.74
C ILE A 90 -10.65 -1.88 7.13
N GLN A 91 -11.11 -1.77 8.38
CA GLN A 91 -12.39 -2.36 8.78
C GLN A 91 -13.58 -1.70 8.05
N THR A 92 -13.49 -0.39 7.78
CA THR A 92 -14.48 0.31 6.96
C THR A 92 -14.46 -0.24 5.52
N ALA A 93 -13.27 -0.39 4.91
CA ALA A 93 -13.14 -1.00 3.59
C ALA A 93 -13.74 -2.41 3.54
N VAL A 94 -13.44 -3.25 4.54
CA VAL A 94 -14.00 -4.61 4.67
C VAL A 94 -15.53 -4.59 4.70
N SER A 95 -16.15 -3.62 5.38
CA SER A 95 -17.62 -3.53 5.44
C SER A 95 -18.28 -3.08 4.13
N LEU A 96 -17.51 -2.52 3.20
CA LEU A 96 -17.98 -1.99 1.91
C LEU A 96 -17.60 -2.89 0.71
N LYS A 97 -16.76 -3.91 0.91
CA LYS A 97 -16.12 -4.65 -0.19
C LYS A 97 -17.07 -5.54 -1.01
N ASP A 98 -18.26 -5.87 -0.50
CA ASP A 98 -19.18 -6.83 -1.14
C ASP A 98 -19.61 -6.42 -2.56
N GLY A 99 -19.58 -5.10 -2.86
CA GLY A 99 -19.88 -4.56 -4.19
C GLY A 99 -18.65 -4.38 -5.10
N CYS A 100 -17.45 -4.65 -4.59
CA CYS A 100 -16.20 -4.42 -5.30
C CYS A 100 -15.82 -5.58 -6.23
N THR A 101 -14.88 -5.36 -7.12
CA THR A 101 -14.28 -6.41 -7.96
C THR A 101 -13.53 -7.45 -7.12
N GLU A 102 -13.26 -8.62 -7.69
CA GLU A 102 -12.50 -9.68 -7.01
C GLU A 102 -11.10 -9.20 -6.59
N LEU A 103 -10.42 -8.44 -7.45
CA LEU A 103 -9.11 -7.88 -7.15
C LEU A 103 -9.15 -6.91 -5.96
N GLU A 104 -10.13 -6.01 -5.93
CA GLU A 104 -10.31 -5.08 -4.81
C GLU A 104 -10.60 -5.82 -3.49
N GLN A 105 -11.49 -6.82 -3.54
CA GLN A 105 -11.79 -7.65 -2.36
C GLN A 105 -10.54 -8.36 -1.84
N ASP A 106 -9.76 -8.97 -2.73
CA ASP A 106 -8.52 -9.66 -2.36
C ASP A 106 -7.48 -8.70 -1.74
N LEU A 107 -7.29 -7.51 -2.32
CA LEU A 107 -6.36 -6.50 -1.79
C LEU A 107 -6.82 -5.95 -0.43
N ILE A 108 -8.14 -5.79 -0.23
CA ILE A 108 -8.73 -5.41 1.06
C ILE A 108 -8.47 -6.49 2.10
N ASP A 109 -8.69 -7.76 1.75
CA ASP A 109 -8.49 -8.88 2.67
C ASP A 109 -7.03 -9.10 3.02
N ALA A 110 -6.12 -8.91 2.06
CA ALA A 110 -4.69 -8.95 2.31
C ALA A 110 -4.26 -7.82 3.27
N LEU A 111 -4.63 -6.57 2.98
CA LEU A 111 -4.26 -5.44 3.84
C LEU A 111 -4.89 -5.53 5.23
N ALA A 112 -6.07 -6.13 5.36
CA ALA A 112 -6.68 -6.39 6.67
C ALA A 112 -5.79 -7.26 7.58
N GLN A 113 -4.96 -8.16 7.03
CA GLN A 113 -4.00 -8.95 7.83
C GLN A 113 -2.87 -8.10 8.43
N ARG A 114 -2.64 -6.89 7.90
CA ARG A 114 -1.65 -5.93 8.41
C ARG A 114 -2.12 -5.18 9.65
N HIS A 115 -3.37 -5.36 10.06
CA HIS A 115 -3.99 -4.50 11.07
C HIS A 115 -4.75 -5.32 12.11
N SER A 116 -4.58 -4.98 13.38
CA SER A 116 -5.35 -5.59 14.47
C SER A 116 -5.86 -4.55 15.46
N ALA A 117 -6.97 -4.87 16.12
CA ALA A 117 -7.53 -4.01 17.16
C ALA A 117 -6.55 -3.88 18.34
N GLU A 118 -5.85 -4.97 18.66
CA GLU A 118 -4.84 -5.00 19.72
C GLU A 118 -3.68 -4.04 19.43
N ALA A 119 -3.19 -4.00 18.18
CA ALA A 119 -2.13 -3.08 17.79
C ALA A 119 -2.61 -1.62 17.82
N ARG A 120 -3.83 -1.35 17.33
CA ARG A 120 -4.46 -0.03 17.43
C ARG A 120 -4.55 0.44 18.89
N ASP A 121 -5.06 -0.41 19.76
CA ASP A 121 -5.31 -0.07 21.17
C ASP A 121 -4.01 0.06 21.98
N ALA A 122 -2.94 -0.60 21.53
CA ALA A 122 -1.60 -0.48 22.10
C ALA A 122 -0.76 0.66 21.51
N ALA A 123 -1.30 1.44 20.56
CA ALA A 123 -0.58 2.55 19.95
C ALA A 123 -0.21 3.61 21.01
N ASP A 124 1.06 4.01 21.00
CA ASP A 124 1.61 5.05 21.86
C ASP A 124 2.61 5.90 21.05
N PRO A 125 2.17 7.05 20.53
CA PRO A 125 3.02 7.96 19.79
C PRO A 125 4.23 8.47 20.58
N SER A 126 4.20 8.45 21.92
CA SER A 126 5.32 8.93 22.75
C SER A 126 6.56 8.04 22.65
N VAL A 127 6.38 6.79 22.21
CA VAL A 127 7.45 5.82 21.96
C VAL A 127 7.54 5.40 20.49
N LEU A 128 6.95 6.19 19.58
CA LEU A 128 6.88 5.91 18.14
C LEU A 128 6.23 4.55 17.81
N ASN A 129 5.28 4.11 18.61
CA ASN A 129 4.42 2.98 18.28
C ASN A 129 3.09 3.49 17.74
N MET A 130 2.87 3.40 16.42
CA MET A 130 1.61 3.87 15.81
C MET A 130 0.59 2.74 15.58
N GLY A 131 0.76 1.59 16.25
CA GLY A 131 -0.13 0.44 16.06
C GLY A 131 0.19 -0.38 14.82
N ASN A 132 1.48 -0.47 14.51
CA ASN A 132 2.07 -1.34 13.50
C ASN A 132 3.14 -2.22 14.16
N SER A 133 3.41 -3.40 13.61
CA SER A 133 4.48 -4.29 14.11
C SER A 133 5.16 -5.07 12.99
N PRO A 134 6.38 -5.59 13.21
CA PRO A 134 7.05 -6.47 12.25
C PRO A 134 6.21 -7.72 11.91
N GLU A 135 5.50 -8.28 12.89
CA GLU A 135 4.64 -9.46 12.69
C GLU A 135 3.46 -9.15 11.76
N LEU A 136 2.87 -7.96 11.89
CA LEU A 136 1.81 -7.49 10.98
C LEU A 136 2.32 -7.23 9.56
N ASN A 137 3.57 -6.75 9.41
CA ASN A 137 4.20 -6.63 8.08
C ASN A 137 4.44 -8.01 7.45
N VAL A 138 4.86 -9.01 8.23
CA VAL A 138 4.98 -10.41 7.76
C VAL A 138 3.62 -10.94 7.30
N ALA A 139 2.58 -10.78 8.13
CA ALA A 139 1.23 -11.25 7.78
C ALA A 139 0.72 -10.64 6.47
N PHE A 140 0.99 -9.35 6.23
CA PHE A 140 0.64 -8.70 4.97
C PHE A 140 1.43 -9.24 3.77
N ALA A 141 2.75 -9.40 3.91
CA ALA A 141 3.59 -9.96 2.84
C ALA A 141 3.17 -11.40 2.49
N GLU A 142 2.86 -12.23 3.49
CA GLU A 142 2.34 -13.58 3.30
C GLU A 142 0.97 -13.59 2.62
N ALA A 143 0.09 -12.64 2.97
CA ALA A 143 -1.24 -12.50 2.34
C ALA A 143 -1.15 -12.02 0.88
N MET A 144 -0.15 -11.20 0.55
CA MET A 144 0.08 -10.71 -0.82
C MET A 144 0.74 -11.75 -1.73
N ALA A 145 1.53 -12.69 -1.20
CA ALA A 145 2.21 -13.72 -1.97
C ALA A 145 1.28 -14.54 -2.91
N PRO A 146 0.14 -15.11 -2.45
CA PRO A 146 -0.78 -15.80 -3.35
C PRO A 146 -1.47 -14.86 -4.35
N LEU A 147 -1.62 -13.57 -4.04
CA LEU A 147 -2.24 -12.61 -4.96
C LEU A 147 -1.29 -12.24 -6.10
N TYR A 148 0.00 -12.12 -5.82
CA TYR A 148 1.02 -11.94 -6.84
C TYR A 148 0.99 -13.07 -7.89
N GLU A 149 0.81 -14.32 -7.44
CA GLU A 149 0.66 -15.47 -8.34
C GLU A 149 -0.71 -15.45 -9.07
N LYS A 150 -1.81 -15.17 -8.35
CA LYS A 150 -3.17 -15.11 -8.91
C LYS A 150 -3.31 -14.05 -10.01
N TYR A 151 -2.68 -12.90 -9.81
CA TYR A 151 -2.73 -11.74 -10.71
C TYR A 151 -1.40 -11.53 -11.45
N SER A 152 -0.72 -12.62 -11.81
CA SER A 152 0.59 -12.56 -12.49
C SER A 152 0.56 -11.63 -13.72
N GLY A 153 1.53 -10.71 -13.78
CA GLY A 153 1.63 -9.67 -14.82
C GLY A 153 0.91 -8.37 -14.50
N ASN A 154 0.10 -8.31 -13.44
CA ASN A 154 -0.45 -7.05 -12.93
C ASN A 154 0.62 -6.30 -12.13
N LEU A 155 1.08 -5.17 -12.66
CA LEU A 155 2.16 -4.38 -12.06
C LEU A 155 1.72 -3.64 -10.78
N ASP A 156 0.44 -3.30 -10.64
CA ASP A 156 -0.08 -2.67 -9.44
C ASP A 156 -0.05 -3.65 -8.25
N VAL A 157 -0.48 -4.91 -8.47
CA VAL A 157 -0.35 -5.99 -7.47
C VAL A 157 1.11 -6.30 -7.16
N THR A 158 1.95 -6.32 -8.20
CA THR A 158 3.39 -6.57 -8.06
C THR A 158 4.05 -5.48 -7.20
N ALA A 159 3.74 -4.21 -7.44
CA ALA A 159 4.30 -3.09 -6.69
C ALA A 159 3.93 -3.17 -5.20
N ILE A 160 2.68 -3.49 -4.88
CA ILE A 160 2.21 -3.67 -3.50
C ILE A 160 2.95 -4.84 -2.82
N TYR A 161 3.12 -5.97 -3.51
CA TYR A 161 3.83 -7.13 -2.94
C TYR A 161 5.33 -6.85 -2.73
N VAL A 162 5.99 -6.20 -3.70
CA VAL A 162 7.39 -5.76 -3.57
C VAL A 162 7.56 -4.84 -2.37
N GLU A 163 6.67 -3.86 -2.18
CA GLU A 163 6.72 -2.96 -1.02
C GLU A 163 6.50 -3.71 0.30
N ALA A 164 5.57 -4.66 0.34
CA ALA A 164 5.33 -5.50 1.50
C ALA A 164 6.58 -6.31 1.90
N LEU A 165 7.29 -6.89 0.91
CA LEU A 165 8.55 -7.60 1.13
C LEU A 165 9.68 -6.65 1.57
N MET A 166 9.78 -5.47 0.97
CA MET A 166 10.77 -4.46 1.36
C MET A 166 10.60 -4.02 2.82
N ASN A 167 9.36 -3.93 3.30
CA ASN A 167 9.03 -3.53 4.66
C ASN A 167 9.44 -4.56 5.73
N LEU A 168 9.73 -5.81 5.35
CA LEU A 168 10.24 -6.82 6.29
C LEU A 168 11.66 -6.49 6.78
N LYS A 169 12.42 -5.76 5.97
CA LYS A 169 13.82 -5.37 6.21
C LYS A 169 14.09 -3.95 5.70
N ALA A 170 13.26 -2.99 6.11
CA ALA A 170 13.39 -1.60 5.68
C ALA A 170 14.84 -1.08 5.86
N TRP A 171 15.42 -0.52 4.80
CA TRP A 171 16.83 -0.06 4.72
C TRP A 171 17.92 -1.12 4.93
N GLN A 172 17.55 -2.40 5.06
CA GLN A 172 18.45 -3.50 5.43
C GLN A 172 18.29 -4.71 4.51
N LEU A 173 18.01 -4.47 3.23
CA LEU A 173 17.81 -5.53 2.24
C LEU A 173 19.11 -6.31 1.91
N TRP A 174 20.27 -5.68 2.07
CA TRP A 174 21.55 -6.27 1.69
C TRP A 174 22.57 -6.16 2.81
N ASP A 175 23.29 -7.26 3.06
CA ASP A 175 24.44 -7.30 3.95
C ASP A 175 25.72 -7.04 3.16
N LYS A 176 26.56 -6.16 3.68
CA LYS A 176 27.88 -5.87 3.09
C LYS A 176 28.99 -6.31 4.02
N ASN A 177 29.80 -7.27 3.59
CA ASN A 177 31.05 -7.59 4.25
C ASN A 177 32.09 -6.50 3.94
N THR A 178 32.47 -5.71 4.95
CA THR A 178 33.40 -4.58 4.78
C THR A 178 34.86 -4.99 4.58
N ALA A 179 35.23 -6.22 4.96
CA ALA A 179 36.59 -6.74 4.77
C ALA A 179 36.82 -7.30 3.37
N THR A 180 35.81 -7.99 2.81
CA THR A 180 35.91 -8.63 1.47
C THR A 180 35.27 -7.79 0.37
N GLY A 181 34.35 -6.89 0.70
CA GLY A 181 33.53 -6.15 -0.25
C GLY A 181 32.32 -6.92 -0.79
N GLU A 182 32.10 -8.16 -0.34
CA GLU A 182 30.99 -9.01 -0.76
C GLU A 182 29.65 -8.46 -0.28
N ILE A 183 28.64 -8.52 -1.16
CA ILE A 183 27.26 -8.11 -0.88
C ILE A 183 26.36 -9.34 -1.04
N THR A 184 25.62 -9.68 0.02
CA THR A 184 24.68 -10.79 0.04
C THR A 184 23.27 -10.30 0.39
N PRO A 185 22.21 -10.96 -0.09
CA PRO A 185 20.86 -10.64 0.36
C PRO A 185 20.73 -10.86 1.87
N ALA A 186 19.94 -10.03 2.55
CA ALA A 186 19.70 -10.19 3.99
C ALA A 186 18.87 -11.43 4.32
N ASP A 187 18.04 -11.87 3.36
CA ASP A 187 17.20 -13.08 3.44
C ASP A 187 16.71 -13.51 2.05
N ASP A 188 15.99 -14.63 1.98
CA ASP A 188 15.41 -15.14 0.73
C ASP A 188 14.35 -14.19 0.14
N ASN A 189 13.69 -13.36 0.96
CA ASN A 189 12.71 -12.38 0.49
C ASN A 189 13.36 -11.27 -0.32
N THR A 190 14.57 -10.84 0.06
CA THR A 190 15.36 -9.87 -0.70
C THR A 190 15.57 -10.32 -2.14
N LEU A 191 15.79 -11.63 -2.36
CA LEU A 191 16.00 -12.17 -3.70
C LEU A 191 14.74 -12.15 -4.56
N LEU A 192 13.55 -12.07 -3.97
CA LEU A 192 12.29 -11.93 -4.72
C LEU A 192 12.14 -10.53 -5.32
N LEU A 193 12.80 -9.51 -4.76
CA LEU A 193 12.73 -8.12 -5.22
C LEU A 193 13.48 -7.87 -6.54
N VAL A 194 14.35 -8.81 -6.94
CA VAL A 194 15.27 -8.66 -8.08
C VAL A 194 15.09 -9.74 -9.15
N LYS A 195 14.08 -10.59 -9.02
CA LYS A 195 13.71 -11.63 -9.98
C LYS A 195 12.67 -11.12 -10.97
#